data_AF-A0A9D6NLC2-F1
#
_entry.id   AF-A0A9D6NLC2-F1
#
_cell.length_a   1.000
_cell.length_b   1.000
_cell.length_c   1.000
_cell.angle_alpha   90.00
_cell.angle_beta   90.00
_cell.angle_gamma   90.00
#
_symmetry.space_group_name_H-M   'P 1'
#
loop_
_entity.id
_entity.type
_entity.pdbx_description
1 polymer ?
#
loop_
_entity_poly.entity_id
_entity_poly.type
_entity_poly.pdbx_seq_one_letter_code
_entity_poly.pdbx_strand_id
1 'polypeptide(L)' 'MSIPKPELTPVQPGPAGGTRLVLPDCPGCDTPLSVEGLSLHEETRCPHCKVVLLLVRIDGVLMFLRDGWT' A
#
# COMPACT_ATOMS: atom_id res chain seq x y z
N MET A 1 28.54 -21.12 -42.22
CA MET A 1 28.39 -21.06 -40.75
C MET A 1 27.02 -20.48 -40.47
N SER A 2 26.07 -21.30 -40.02
CA SER A 2 24.68 -20.88 -39.84
C SER A 2 24.45 -20.52 -38.38
N ILE A 3 24.10 -19.27 -38.10
CA ILE A 3 23.76 -18.76 -36.76
C ILE A 3 22.32 -19.21 -36.47
N PRO A 4 22.04 -19.90 -35.34
CA PRO A 4 20.66 -20.23 -34.99
C PRO A 4 19.90 -18.96 -34.59
N LYS A 5 18.73 -18.76 -35.21
CA LYS A 5 17.79 -17.67 -34.95
C LYS A 5 17.23 -17.83 -33.52
N PRO A 6 17.24 -16.79 -32.67
CA PRO A 6 16.61 -16.88 -31.35
C PRO A 6 15.10 -17.01 -31.52
N GLU A 7 14.54 -18.11 -31.02
CA GLU A 7 13.10 -18.27 -30.87
C GLU A 7 12.63 -17.28 -29.79
N LEU A 8 11.81 -16.31 -30.20
CA LEU A 8 11.12 -15.40 -29.31
C LEU A 8 10.11 -16.23 -28.51
N THR A 9 10.46 -16.61 -27.29
CA THR A 9 9.55 -17.23 -26.33
C THR A 9 8.34 -16.32 -26.17
N PRO A 10 7.10 -16.81 -26.32
CA PRO A 10 5.93 -16.03 -25.96
C PRO A 10 6.00 -15.77 -24.47
N VAL A 11 6.23 -14.52 -24.08
CA VAL A 11 6.07 -14.09 -22.70
C VAL A 11 4.59 -14.32 -22.37
N GLN A 12 4.31 -15.37 -21.59
CA GLN A 12 2.97 -15.66 -21.13
C GLN A 12 2.43 -14.40 -20.44
N PRO A 13 1.22 -13.92 -20.81
CA PRO A 13 0.57 -12.87 -20.04
C PRO A 13 0.33 -13.44 -18.64
N GLY A 14 1.06 -12.95 -17.64
CA GLY A 14 0.79 -13.27 -16.25
C GLY A 14 -0.68 -12.96 -15.92
N PRO A 15 -1.30 -13.73 -15.01
CA PRO A 15 -2.73 -13.61 -14.76
C PRO A 15 -3.06 -12.25 -14.16
N ALA A 16 -4.11 -11.65 -14.72
CA ALA A 16 -5.11 -10.82 -14.06
C ALA A 16 -4.64 -9.70 -13.11
N GLY A 17 -4.76 -8.46 -13.59
CA GLY A 17 -5.30 -7.34 -12.82
C GLY A 17 -5.06 -7.35 -11.31
N GLY A 18 -3.81 -7.17 -10.90
CA GLY A 18 -3.54 -6.77 -9.53
C GLY A 18 -4.06 -5.35 -9.35
N THR A 19 -5.24 -5.21 -8.73
CA THR A 19 -5.69 -3.93 -8.19
C THR A 19 -4.55 -3.44 -7.31
N ARG A 20 -3.80 -2.44 -7.78
CA ARG A 20 -2.70 -1.85 -7.03
C ARG A 20 -3.33 -1.12 -5.84
N LEU A 21 -3.55 -1.85 -4.76
CA LEU A 21 -4.01 -1.31 -3.49
C LEU A 21 -2.91 -0.37 -3.02
N VAL A 22 -3.13 0.93 -3.18
CA VAL A 22 -2.25 1.94 -2.61
C VAL A 22 -2.59 1.98 -1.13
N LEU A 23 -1.77 1.30 -0.33
CA LEU A 23 -1.86 1.31 1.11
C LEU A 23 -1.30 2.64 1.63
N PRO A 24 -2.00 3.35 2.52
CA PRO A 24 -1.44 4.53 3.17
C PRO A 24 -0.30 4.12 4.11
N ASP A 25 0.77 4.91 4.11
CA ASP A 25 1.92 4.68 4.99
C ASP A 25 1.69 5.23 6.40
N CYS A 26 2.38 4.63 7.37
CA CYS A 26 2.40 5.15 8.74
C CYS A 26 3.27 6.43 8.81
N PRO A 27 2.73 7.58 9.25
CA PRO A 27 3.49 8.83 9.38
C PRO A 27 4.59 8.82 10.46
N GLY A 28 4.73 7.74 11.24
CA GLY A 28 5.77 7.60 12.27
C GLY A 28 6.95 6.72 11.87
N CYS A 29 6.76 5.77 10.95
CA CYS A 29 7.80 4.80 10.57
C CYS A 29 7.80 4.46 9.07
N ASP A 30 7.07 5.21 8.26
CA ASP A 30 6.99 5.10 6.79
C ASP A 30 6.68 3.67 6.29
N THR A 31 6.04 2.88 7.14
CA THR A 31 5.69 1.49 6.83
C THR A 31 4.28 1.44 6.27
N PRO A 32 4.03 0.75 5.15
CA PRO A 32 2.69 0.65 4.57
C PRO A 32 1.73 -0.04 5.55
N LEU A 33 0.53 0.52 5.70
CA LEU A 33 -0.49 0.03 6.62
C LEU A 33 -1.75 -0.39 5.87
N SER A 34 -2.32 -1.52 6.28
CA SER A 34 -3.64 -1.93 5.79
C SER A 34 -4.74 -1.13 6.46
N VAL A 35 -5.75 -0.74 5.67
CA VAL A 35 -6.98 -0.10 6.13
C VAL A 35 -8.13 -1.10 6.26
N GLU A 36 -7.86 -2.38 6.04
CA GLU A 36 -8.87 -3.44 6.05
C GLU A 36 -9.41 -3.64 7.48
N GLY A 37 -10.72 -3.44 7.66
CA GLY A 37 -11.38 -3.54 8.97
C GLY A 37 -11.23 -2.30 9.86
N LEU A 38 -10.65 -1.20 9.37
CA LEU A 38 -10.63 0.08 10.09
C LEU A 38 -11.78 0.98 9.67
N SER A 39 -12.39 1.67 10.62
CA SER A 39 -13.42 2.67 10.33
C SER A 39 -12.79 4.05 10.12
N LEU A 40 -13.44 4.89 9.32
CA LEU A 40 -13.05 6.29 9.19
C LEU A 40 -13.23 7.02 10.52
N HIS A 41 -12.29 7.89 10.86
CA HIS A 41 -12.21 8.64 12.12
C HIS A 41 -12.05 7.75 13.36
N GLU A 42 -11.60 6.51 13.17
CA GLU A 42 -11.26 5.60 14.26
C GLU A 42 -9.77 5.72 14.59
N GLU A 43 -9.49 5.79 15.89
CA GLU A 43 -8.12 5.75 16.40
C GLU A 43 -7.61 4.30 16.35
N THR A 44 -6.47 4.10 15.72
CA THR A 44 -5.76 2.83 15.65
C THR A 44 -4.29 3.01 16.04
N ARG A 45 -3.58 1.92 16.25
CA ARG A 45 -2.14 1.95 16.54
C ARG A 45 -1.36 1.26 15.45
N CYS A 46 -0.28 1.90 15.00
CA CYS A 46 0.65 1.25 14.09
C CYS A 46 1.22 -0.02 14.74
N PRO A 47 1.10 -1.20 14.11
CA PRO A 47 1.63 -2.43 14.68
C PRO A 47 3.16 -2.42 14.81
N HIS A 48 3.86 -1.60 14.01
CA HIS A 48 5.31 -1.52 13.95
C HIS A 48 5.91 -0.56 15.00
N CYS A 49 5.48 0.70 15.00
CA CYS A 49 6.05 1.73 15.89
C CYS A 49 5.16 2.08 17.10
N LYS A 50 3.98 1.46 17.22
CA LYS A 50 2.99 1.67 18.30
C LYS A 50 2.45 3.11 18.41
N VAL A 51 2.78 3.97 17.46
CA VAL A 51 2.23 5.33 17.34
C VAL A 51 0.72 5.26 17.12
N VAL A 52 0.01 6.18 17.75
CA VAL A 52 -1.42 6.37 17.60
C VAL A 52 -1.70 7.09 16.29
N LEU A 53 -2.63 6.54 15.50
CA LEU A 53 -2.98 6.98 14.17
C LEU A 53 -4.49 7.15 14.06
N LEU A 54 -4.92 8.12 13.27
CA LEU A 54 -6.32 8.35 12.92
C LEU A 54 -6.49 8.12 11.42
N LEU A 55 -7.34 7.17 11.04
CA LEU A 55 -7.67 6.97 9.63
C LEU A 55 -8.68 8.03 9.18
N VAL A 56 -8.31 8.88 8.23
CA VAL A 56 -9.19 9.92 7.70
C VAL A 56 -9.30 9.85 6.18
N ARG A 57 -10.37 10.46 5.66
CA ARG A 57 -10.57 10.64 4.23
C ARG A 57 -10.65 12.13 3.92
N ILE A 58 -9.64 12.66 3.23
CA ILE A 58 -9.55 14.08 2.84
C ILE A 58 -9.59 14.15 1.32
N ASP A 59 -10.54 14.91 0.75
CA ASP A 59 -10.72 15.06 -0.69
C ASP A 59 -10.81 13.72 -1.47
N GLY A 60 -11.34 12.69 -0.82
CA GLY A 60 -11.48 11.34 -1.38
C GLY A 60 -10.23 10.44 -1.23
N VAL A 61 -9.14 10.96 -0.67
CA VAL A 61 -7.90 10.24 -0.40
C VAL A 61 -7.90 9.70 1.03
N LEU A 62 -7.63 8.40 1.20
CA LEU A 62 -7.46 7.78 2.52
C LEU A 62 -6.03 8.01 3.01
N MET A 63 -5.88 8.46 4.26
CA MET A 63 -4.58 8.68 4.87
C MET A 63 -4.62 8.49 6.39
N PHE A 64 -3.47 8.16 6.96
CA PHE A 64 -3.28 8.12 8.41
C PHE A 64 -2.70 9.44 8.89
N LEU A 65 -3.38 10.07 9.84
CA LEU A 65 -2.81 11.18 10.62
C LEU A 65 -2.21 10.63 11.91
N ARG A 66 -1.08 11.18 12.33
CA ARG A 66 -0.51 10.87 13.64
C ARG A 66 -1.27 11.68 14.70
N ASP A 67 -1.85 11.00 15.68
CA ASP A 67 -2.37 11.67 16.87
C ASP A 67 -1.20 11.92 17.83
N GLY A 68 -0.92 13.20 18.11
CA GLY A 68 0.26 13.61 18.88
C GLY A 68 0.86 14.92 18.37
N TRP A 69 0.15 16.02 18.62
CA TRP A 69 0.74 17.37 18.63
C TRP A 69 1.07 17.68 20.10
N THR A 70 2.25 17.28 20.57
CA THR A 70 2.79 17.72 21.87
C THR A 70 4.18 18.30 21.67
#